data_AF-A0AA39IEA8-F1
#
_entry.id   AF-A0AA39IEA8-F1
#
_cell.length_a   1.000
_cell.length_b   1.000
_cell.length_c   1.000
_cell.angle_alpha   90.00
_cell.angle_beta   90.00
_cell.angle_gamma   90.00
#
_symmetry.space_group_name_H-M   'P 1'
#
loop_
_entity.id
_entity.type
_entity.pdbx_description
1 polymer ?
#
loop_
_entity_poly.entity_id
_entity_poly.type
_entity_poly.pdbx_seq_one_letter_code
_entity_poly.pdbx_strand_id
1 'polypeptide(L)'
;MVNDSQKSGLLLQRAWLLQQLNGSYIIGGDTVGGDSEQNLAILEEDVRTRFCKELSILVNLYRSPVFDVLWHMGGQVSTHTVDRVAGLAYLLRSRKIPTYYEVKSPEDALSVLVDRMDERYREQLLFLYPEPGEGERKHWRPSWNQVIVKTLPSMDPDRIQLYDKVDRDDKDAADVHDGYCIEQGRIKGLDKVDPIGESQSGTLTVEDLEGKNHLFKIIATHQHLIPEGSYTLIGSDPWLQKSAESKDKDTKQYWVVGKLVQNSKKRPRKSDQRFEKLSVFQLADAERVMGLLDELGIAQRSRNILI
;
A
#
# COMPACT_ATOMS: atom_id res chain seq x y z
N MET A 1 20.29 14.94 -34.55
CA MET A 1 21.44 14.66 -33.66
C MET A 1 21.09 15.25 -32.31
N VAL A 2 20.63 14.41 -31.37
CA VAL A 2 20.27 14.84 -30.01
C VAL A 2 21.53 14.79 -29.17
N ASN A 3 21.89 15.93 -28.58
CA ASN A 3 23.14 16.19 -27.88
C ASN A 3 23.39 15.22 -26.72
N ASP A 4 24.57 14.59 -26.70
CA ASP A 4 25.08 13.75 -25.61
C ASP A 4 25.12 14.45 -24.25
N SER A 5 25.08 15.79 -24.23
CA SER A 5 25.03 16.60 -23.01
C SER A 5 23.70 16.54 -22.24
N GLN A 6 22.59 16.13 -22.87
CA GLN A 6 21.32 15.92 -22.16
C GLN A 6 21.25 14.52 -21.53
N LYS A 7 21.88 13.52 -22.15
CA LYS A 7 21.93 12.14 -21.63
C LYS A 7 22.82 12.03 -20.40
N SER A 8 23.90 12.80 -20.34
CA SER A 8 24.82 12.83 -19.18
C SER A 8 24.18 13.45 -17.92
N GLY A 9 23.34 14.48 -18.05
CA GLY A 9 22.59 15.06 -16.92
C GLY A 9 21.57 14.09 -16.31
N LEU A 10 20.96 13.24 -17.14
CA LEU A 10 19.98 12.23 -16.73
C LEU A 10 20.61 11.04 -16.01
N LEU A 11 21.76 10.58 -16.48
CA LEU A 11 22.56 9.58 -15.77
C LEU A 11 23.08 10.10 -14.43
N LEU A 12 23.44 11.38 -14.35
CA LEU A 12 23.95 12.01 -13.13
C LEU A 12 22.88 12.13 -12.04
N GLN A 13 21.66 12.56 -12.36
CA GLN A 13 20.54 12.61 -11.40
C GLN A 13 20.14 11.20 -10.90
N ARG A 14 20.25 10.18 -11.75
CA ARG A 14 19.97 8.77 -11.39
C ARG A 14 21.04 8.16 -10.51
N ALA A 15 22.32 8.36 -10.83
CA ALA A 15 23.43 7.94 -9.99
C ALA A 15 23.36 8.63 -8.62
N TRP A 16 22.97 9.90 -8.58
CA TRP A 16 22.84 10.69 -7.36
C TRP A 16 21.78 10.16 -6.39
N LEU A 17 20.59 9.78 -6.87
CA LEU A 17 19.53 9.24 -5.99
C LEU A 17 19.88 7.85 -5.41
N LEU A 18 20.57 7.01 -6.20
CA LEU A 18 21.06 5.69 -5.75
C LEU A 18 22.27 5.81 -4.80
N GLN A 19 23.16 6.79 -5.01
CA GLN A 19 24.31 7.08 -4.14
C GLN A 19 23.89 7.67 -2.79
N GLN A 20 22.77 8.39 -2.74
CA GLN A 20 22.20 8.94 -1.50
C GLN A 20 21.56 7.92 -0.57
N LEU A 21 21.42 6.65 -0.96
CA LEU A 21 20.56 5.72 -0.24
C LEU A 21 21.30 4.48 0.30
N ASN A 22 22.55 4.25 -0.07
CA ASN A 22 23.35 3.17 0.51
C ASN A 22 23.82 3.55 1.92
N GLY A 23 23.65 2.67 2.93
CA GLY A 23 24.08 2.94 4.32
C GLY A 23 25.59 3.23 4.48
N SER A 24 26.36 3.03 3.40
CA SER A 24 27.68 3.59 3.14
C SER A 24 27.60 4.46 1.87
N TYR A 25 27.24 5.73 2.03
CA TYR A 25 27.10 6.67 0.92
C TYR A 25 28.48 6.96 0.31
N ILE A 26 28.67 6.62 -0.97
CA ILE A 26 29.83 7.06 -1.76
C ILE A 26 29.34 8.22 -2.62
N ILE A 27 29.84 9.42 -2.33
CA ILE A 27 29.58 10.62 -3.15
C ILE A 27 30.27 10.39 -4.50
N GLY A 28 29.53 10.50 -5.61
CA GLY A 28 30.12 10.43 -6.95
C GLY A 28 31.24 11.47 -7.11
N GLY A 29 32.47 10.98 -7.30
CA GLY A 29 33.70 11.78 -7.19
C GLY A 29 34.76 11.17 -6.26
N ASP A 30 34.49 10.00 -5.68
CA ASP A 30 35.43 9.26 -4.83
C ASP A 30 36.68 8.81 -5.61
N THR A 31 37.74 9.61 -5.55
CA THR A 31 39.09 9.13 -5.79
C THR A 31 39.60 8.48 -4.52
N VAL A 32 39.53 7.16 -4.47
CA VAL A 32 40.24 6.22 -3.57
C VAL A 32 40.86 6.89 -2.33
N GLY A 33 40.10 6.92 -1.23
CA GLY A 33 40.66 7.07 0.13
C GLY A 33 40.24 8.29 0.96
N GLY A 34 39.22 9.06 0.57
CA GLY A 34 38.70 10.17 1.37
C GLY A 34 37.47 9.77 2.19
N ASP A 35 37.49 9.98 3.51
CA ASP A 35 36.31 9.82 4.36
C ASP A 35 35.14 10.66 3.83
N SER A 36 33.91 10.11 3.84
CA SER A 36 32.70 10.80 3.32
C SER A 36 32.49 12.19 3.94
N GLU A 37 32.97 12.42 5.17
CA GLU A 37 32.97 13.73 5.84
C GLU A 37 33.88 14.77 5.17
N GLN A 38 35.03 14.36 4.63
CA GLN A 38 35.99 15.26 3.99
C GLN A 38 35.46 15.75 2.63
N ASN A 39 34.68 14.93 1.92
CA ASN A 39 34.05 15.30 0.66
C ASN A 39 32.84 16.24 0.85
N LEU A 40 32.09 16.09 1.95
CA LEU A 40 31.04 17.04 2.33
C LEU A 40 31.62 18.42 2.67
N ALA A 41 32.86 18.49 3.16
CA ALA A 41 33.54 19.76 3.45
C ALA A 41 33.91 20.57 2.20
N ILE A 42 33.90 19.96 1.01
CA ILE A 42 34.16 20.62 -0.29
C ILE A 42 32.92 21.35 -0.82
N LEU A 43 31.73 20.96 -0.34
CA LEU A 43 30.47 21.61 -0.73
C LEU A 43 30.26 22.91 0.05
N GLU A 44 29.63 23.89 -0.60
CA GLU A 44 29.16 25.10 0.08
C GLU A 44 28.25 24.70 1.25
N GLU A 45 28.35 25.44 2.36
CA GLU A 45 27.74 25.07 3.64
C GLU A 45 26.21 24.94 3.57
N ASP A 46 25.58 25.77 2.75
CA ASP A 46 24.15 25.75 2.47
C ASP A 46 23.73 24.50 1.67
N VAL A 47 24.52 24.13 0.64
CA VAL A 47 24.33 22.91 -0.14
C VAL A 47 24.52 21.67 0.73
N ARG A 48 25.57 21.64 1.55
CA ARG A 48 25.84 20.56 2.51
C ARG A 48 24.71 20.39 3.52
N THR A 49 24.25 21.49 4.11
CA THR A 49 23.18 21.44 5.12
C THR A 49 21.87 20.93 4.52
N ARG A 50 21.52 21.39 3.31
CA ARG A 50 20.37 20.88 2.57
C ARG A 50 20.51 19.39 2.26
N PHE A 51 21.69 18.97 1.81
CA PHE A 51 21.97 17.57 1.48
C PHE A 51 21.83 16.64 2.69
N CYS A 52 22.47 16.96 3.82
CA CYS A 52 22.35 16.15 5.05
C CYS A 52 20.91 16.07 5.57
N LYS A 53 20.14 17.15 5.42
CA LYS A 53 18.72 17.17 5.77
C LYS A 53 17.90 16.22 4.89
N GLU A 54 18.07 16.28 3.57
CA GLU A 54 17.35 15.38 2.64
C GLU A 54 17.72 13.92 2.86
N LEU A 55 19.02 13.61 3.06
CA LEU A 55 19.47 12.27 3.42
C LEU A 55 18.83 11.76 4.70
N SER A 56 18.77 12.59 5.74
CA SER A 56 18.16 12.20 7.01
C SER A 56 16.68 11.86 6.83
N ILE A 57 15.96 12.59 5.99
CA ILE A 57 14.56 12.30 5.66
C ILE A 57 14.44 10.96 4.93
N LEU A 58 15.27 10.72 3.91
CA LEU A 58 15.26 9.47 3.14
C LEU A 58 15.57 8.23 3.98
N VAL A 59 16.55 8.33 4.89
CA VAL A 59 16.90 7.25 5.82
C VAL A 59 15.72 6.93 6.74
N ASN A 60 15.02 7.96 7.23
CA ASN A 60 13.82 7.77 8.05
C ASN A 60 12.68 7.12 7.26
N LEU A 61 12.50 7.50 5.98
CA LEU A 61 11.46 6.97 5.10
C LEU A 61 11.64 5.49 4.75
N TYR A 62 12.86 4.95 4.79
CA TYR A 62 13.12 3.53 4.48
C TYR A 62 12.37 2.54 5.38
N ARG A 63 11.86 2.98 6.53
CA ARG A 63 11.03 2.18 7.45
C ARG A 63 9.62 2.73 7.63
N SER A 64 9.25 3.74 6.85
CA SER A 64 7.94 4.37 6.94
C SER A 64 6.87 3.56 6.20
N PRO A 65 5.58 3.77 6.55
CA PRO A 65 4.44 3.31 5.78
C PRO A 65 4.52 3.67 4.30
N VAL A 66 3.87 2.87 3.46
CA VAL A 66 3.88 3.05 2.00
C VAL A 66 3.42 4.45 1.59
N PHE A 67 2.42 5.02 2.27
CA PHE A 67 1.87 6.33 1.90
C PHE A 67 2.79 7.50 2.23
N ASP A 68 3.57 7.43 3.30
CA ASP A 68 4.56 8.47 3.63
C ASP A 68 5.67 8.50 2.57
N VAL A 69 6.12 7.31 2.17
CA VAL A 69 7.11 7.13 1.10
C VAL A 69 6.56 7.66 -0.23
N LEU A 70 5.32 7.29 -0.58
CA LEU A 70 4.65 7.73 -1.80
C LEU A 70 4.42 9.25 -1.81
N TRP A 71 3.94 9.82 -0.70
CA TRP A 71 3.71 11.26 -0.53
C TRP A 71 4.99 12.04 -0.72
N HIS A 72 6.05 11.65 0.00
CA HIS A 72 7.33 12.36 -0.05
C HIS A 72 7.92 12.33 -1.47
N MET A 73 7.97 11.15 -2.10
CA MET A 73 8.51 11.01 -3.45
C MET A 73 7.62 11.66 -4.52
N GLY A 74 6.30 11.72 -4.31
CA GLY A 74 5.35 12.38 -5.20
C GLY A 74 5.60 13.89 -5.31
N GLY A 75 6.00 14.53 -4.21
CA GLY A 75 6.30 15.96 -4.14
C GLY A 75 7.67 16.38 -4.68
N GLN A 76 8.59 15.44 -4.92
CA GLN A 76 9.95 15.77 -5.37
C GLN A 76 9.99 16.22 -6.84
N VAL A 77 10.78 17.24 -7.16
CA VAL A 77 10.98 17.69 -8.55
C VAL A 77 11.90 16.69 -9.27
N SER A 78 11.42 16.12 -10.38
CA SER A 78 12.20 15.23 -11.23
C SER A 78 12.07 15.65 -12.69
N THR A 79 13.17 15.54 -13.44
CA THR A 79 13.20 15.79 -14.89
C THR A 79 12.29 14.80 -15.64
N HIS A 80 12.27 13.53 -15.21
CA HIS A 80 11.29 12.55 -15.68
C HIS A 80 10.46 12.00 -14.53
N THR A 81 9.15 11.97 -14.72
CA THR A 81 8.19 11.39 -13.77
C THR A 81 8.52 9.93 -13.41
N VAL A 82 9.09 9.17 -14.34
CA VAL A 82 9.52 7.79 -14.13
C VAL A 82 10.72 7.67 -13.16
N ASP A 83 11.58 8.69 -13.04
CA ASP A 83 12.71 8.63 -12.10
C ASP A 83 12.22 8.64 -10.63
N ARG A 84 11.04 9.22 -10.36
CA ARG A 84 10.39 9.13 -9.04
C ARG A 84 10.04 7.68 -8.68
N VAL A 85 9.55 6.92 -9.66
CA VAL A 85 9.24 5.50 -9.49
C VAL A 85 10.51 4.67 -9.23
N ALA A 86 11.63 5.03 -9.86
CA ALA A 86 12.90 4.38 -9.60
C ALA A 86 13.37 4.59 -8.15
N GLY A 87 13.23 5.79 -7.59
CA GLY A 87 13.53 6.07 -6.19
C GLY A 87 12.64 5.28 -5.21
N LEU A 88 11.34 5.16 -5.53
CA LEU A 88 10.40 4.34 -4.77
C LEU A 88 10.80 2.86 -4.71
N ALA A 89 11.46 2.33 -5.75
CA ALA A 89 11.91 0.94 -5.76
C ALA A 89 12.87 0.61 -4.62
N TYR A 90 13.71 1.57 -4.22
CA TYR A 90 14.61 1.40 -3.08
C TYR A 90 13.83 1.48 -1.75
N LEU A 91 13.06 2.55 -1.56
CA LEU A 91 12.33 2.82 -0.31
C LEU A 91 11.29 1.75 0.00
N LEU A 92 10.66 1.18 -1.03
CA LEU A 92 9.65 0.12 -0.91
C LEU A 92 10.25 -1.30 -1.02
N ARG A 93 11.57 -1.44 -0.82
CA ARG A 93 12.29 -2.71 -0.73
C ARG A 93 12.01 -3.64 -1.92
N SER A 94 11.97 -3.09 -3.12
CA SER A 94 11.74 -3.88 -4.33
C SER A 94 12.87 -4.88 -4.56
N ARG A 95 12.52 -6.14 -4.84
CA ARG A 95 13.51 -7.20 -5.14
C ARG A 95 14.28 -6.93 -6.43
N LYS A 96 13.71 -6.12 -7.34
CA LYS A 96 14.34 -5.68 -8.59
C LYS A 96 13.96 -4.23 -8.86
N ILE A 97 14.93 -3.41 -9.22
CA ILE A 97 14.65 -2.08 -9.76
C ILE A 97 13.99 -2.28 -11.13
N PRO A 98 12.81 -1.68 -11.39
CA PRO A 98 12.16 -1.77 -12.69
C PRO A 98 13.14 -1.35 -13.80
N THR A 99 13.31 -2.19 -14.83
CA THR A 99 14.09 -1.82 -16.02
C THR A 99 13.43 -0.63 -16.71
N TYR A 100 14.11 0.51 -16.61
CA TYR A 100 13.74 1.80 -17.15
C TYR A 100 13.90 1.82 -18.67
N TYR A 101 12.86 2.24 -19.37
CA TYR A 101 12.94 2.66 -20.77
C TYR A 101 12.29 4.04 -20.87
N GLU A 102 12.92 4.99 -21.57
CA GLU A 102 12.42 6.37 -21.73
C GLU A 102 10.99 6.45 -22.31
N VAL A 103 10.52 5.37 -22.93
CA VAL A 103 9.20 5.25 -23.58
C VAL A 103 8.13 4.70 -22.62
N LYS A 104 8.48 4.22 -21.43
CA LYS A 104 7.49 3.67 -20.48
C LYS A 104 6.72 4.78 -19.78
N SER A 105 5.41 4.61 -19.66
CA SER A 105 4.58 5.52 -18.87
C SER A 105 4.89 5.36 -17.37
N PRO A 106 4.67 6.41 -16.55
CA PRO A 106 4.77 6.31 -15.09
C PRO A 106 3.83 5.24 -14.50
N GLU A 107 2.67 5.03 -15.12
CA GLU A 107 1.73 3.98 -14.75
C GLU A 107 2.33 2.57 -14.97
N ASP A 108 2.95 2.33 -16.12
CA ASP A 108 3.64 1.07 -16.39
C ASP A 108 4.80 0.84 -15.42
N ALA A 109 5.53 1.90 -15.08
CA ALA A 109 6.62 1.82 -14.12
C ALA A 109 6.11 1.50 -12.72
N LEU A 110 5.05 2.18 -12.24
CA LEU A 110 4.43 1.91 -10.94
C LEU A 110 3.87 0.48 -10.90
N SER A 111 3.24 0.04 -11.98
CA SER A 111 2.75 -1.33 -12.13
C SER A 111 3.86 -2.36 -11.91
N VAL A 112 5.03 -2.18 -12.54
CA VAL A 112 6.20 -3.06 -12.36
C VAL A 112 6.80 -2.96 -10.95
N LEU A 113 6.71 -1.79 -10.32
CA LEU A 113 7.16 -1.59 -8.95
C LEU A 113 6.26 -2.33 -7.94
N VAL A 114 4.93 -2.14 -7.99
CA VAL A 114 3.97 -2.85 -7.12
C VAL A 114 4.10 -4.35 -7.28
N ASP A 115 4.35 -4.79 -8.50
CA ASP A 115 4.62 -6.17 -8.86
C ASP A 115 5.88 -6.79 -8.20
N ARG A 116 6.80 -5.97 -7.66
CA ARG A 116 8.13 -6.39 -7.17
C ARG A 116 8.50 -5.88 -5.77
N MET A 117 7.75 -4.92 -5.23
CA MET A 117 7.91 -4.41 -3.86
C MET A 117 7.65 -5.49 -2.81
N ASP A 118 8.14 -5.26 -1.59
CA ASP A 118 7.91 -6.14 -0.44
C ASP A 118 6.40 -6.40 -0.27
N GLU A 119 6.05 -7.67 -0.06
CA GLU A 119 4.67 -8.14 0.13
C GLU A 119 3.88 -7.36 1.20
N ARG A 120 4.55 -6.80 2.22
CA ARG A 120 3.90 -5.99 3.26
C ARG A 120 3.46 -4.61 2.78
N TYR A 121 4.21 -4.00 1.86
CA TYR A 121 3.77 -2.72 1.26
C TYR A 121 2.57 -2.94 0.34
N ARG A 122 2.49 -4.09 -0.35
CA ARG A 122 1.31 -4.45 -1.12
C ARG A 122 0.08 -4.65 -0.25
N GLU A 123 0.23 -5.27 0.92
CA GLU A 123 -0.85 -5.38 1.90
C GLU A 123 -1.34 -3.99 2.36
N GLN A 124 -0.43 -3.06 2.66
CA GLN A 124 -0.80 -1.70 3.01
C GLN A 124 -1.59 -1.01 1.88
N LEU A 125 -1.20 -1.18 0.61
CA LEU A 125 -1.96 -0.65 -0.52
C LEU A 125 -3.38 -1.25 -0.60
N LEU A 126 -3.53 -2.53 -0.29
CA LEU A 126 -4.81 -3.22 -0.32
C LEU A 126 -5.76 -2.75 0.80
N PHE A 127 -5.28 -2.70 2.05
CA PHE A 127 -6.11 -2.49 3.24
C PHE A 127 -6.28 -1.02 3.67
N LEU A 128 -5.41 -0.13 3.23
CA LEU A 128 -5.40 1.25 3.70
C LEU A 128 -5.74 2.27 2.61
N TYR A 129 -5.52 1.94 1.33
CA TYR A 129 -5.91 2.85 0.25
C TYR A 129 -7.44 2.76 0.03
N PRO A 130 -8.20 3.86 0.10
CA PRO A 130 -9.65 3.79 0.12
C PRO A 130 -10.29 3.54 -1.23
N GLU A 131 -9.70 4.06 -2.31
CA GLU A 131 -10.32 3.98 -3.63
C GLU A 131 -9.90 2.71 -4.39
N PRO A 132 -10.72 2.26 -5.36
CA PRO A 132 -10.26 1.32 -6.37
C PRO A 132 -9.28 2.03 -7.31
N GLY A 133 -8.29 1.28 -7.78
CA GLY A 133 -7.36 1.68 -8.83
C GLY A 133 -8.06 2.05 -10.13
N GLU A 134 -7.51 3.04 -10.82
CA GLU A 134 -7.99 3.47 -12.14
C GLU A 134 -7.42 2.60 -13.30
N GLY A 135 -6.64 1.57 -12.98
CA GLY A 135 -6.01 0.71 -13.98
C GLY A 135 -6.98 -0.33 -14.56
N GLU A 136 -6.80 -0.69 -15.84
CA GLU A 136 -7.73 -1.55 -16.59
C GLU A 136 -7.92 -2.99 -16.05
N ARG A 137 -6.99 -3.50 -15.24
CA ARG A 137 -6.94 -4.94 -14.85
C ARG A 137 -6.71 -5.22 -13.37
N LYS A 138 -6.27 -4.21 -12.60
CA LYS A 138 -5.83 -4.36 -11.20
C LYS A 138 -6.36 -3.16 -10.40
N HIS A 139 -7.61 -3.23 -9.98
CA HIS A 139 -8.33 -2.20 -9.24
C HIS A 139 -8.03 -2.25 -7.74
N TRP A 140 -7.41 -3.32 -7.24
CA TRP A 140 -7.06 -3.38 -5.81
C TRP A 140 -5.95 -2.38 -5.39
N ARG A 141 -5.11 -1.94 -6.33
CA ARG A 141 -3.95 -1.06 -6.10
C ARG A 141 -4.16 0.33 -6.71
N PRO A 142 -3.59 1.40 -6.15
CA PRO A 142 -3.74 2.75 -6.69
C PRO A 142 -3.00 2.95 -8.02
N SER A 143 -3.53 3.84 -8.86
CA SER A 143 -2.86 4.36 -10.06
C SER A 143 -1.79 5.41 -9.71
N TRP A 144 -0.91 5.72 -10.66
CA TRP A 144 0.09 6.78 -10.50
C TRP A 144 -0.57 8.13 -10.24
N ASN A 145 -1.65 8.45 -10.96
CA ASN A 145 -2.40 9.69 -10.75
C ASN A 145 -2.99 9.77 -9.35
N GLN A 146 -3.54 8.66 -8.87
CA GLN A 146 -4.07 8.53 -7.52
C GLN A 146 -2.99 8.74 -6.44
N VAL A 147 -1.76 8.29 -6.70
CA VAL A 147 -0.63 8.46 -5.78
C VAL A 147 -0.12 9.90 -5.71
N ILE A 148 -0.10 10.62 -6.84
CA ILE A 148 0.53 11.96 -6.91
C ILE A 148 -0.45 13.12 -6.76
N VAL A 149 -1.73 12.96 -7.14
CA VAL A 149 -2.72 14.05 -7.17
C VAL A 149 -3.60 14.05 -5.93
N LYS A 150 -3.95 12.86 -5.41
CA LYS A 150 -4.91 12.74 -4.31
C LYS A 150 -4.21 12.77 -2.97
N THR A 151 -4.92 13.28 -1.96
CA THR A 151 -4.49 13.20 -0.57
C THR A 151 -4.35 11.73 -0.18
N LEU A 152 -3.13 11.31 0.12
CA LEU A 152 -2.90 9.97 0.64
C LEU A 152 -3.34 9.88 2.10
N PRO A 153 -3.79 8.70 2.56
CA PRO A 153 -4.10 8.50 3.96
C PRO A 153 -2.88 8.82 4.84
N SER A 154 -3.03 9.76 5.79
CA SER A 154 -2.01 10.01 6.81
C SER A 154 -2.00 8.84 7.78
N MET A 155 -0.83 8.23 7.99
CA MET A 155 -0.71 7.03 8.82
C MET A 155 0.30 7.26 9.95
N ASP A 156 -0.08 6.84 11.15
CA ASP A 156 0.84 6.71 12.27
C ASP A 156 1.60 5.37 12.12
N PRO A 157 2.91 5.38 11.86
CA PRO A 157 3.71 4.17 11.63
C PRO A 157 3.60 3.16 12.77
N ASP A 158 3.50 3.63 14.01
CA ASP A 158 3.44 2.79 15.21
C ASP A 158 2.08 2.11 15.38
N ARG A 159 1.08 2.50 14.57
CA ARG A 159 -0.30 1.97 14.63
C ARG A 159 -0.69 1.10 13.46
N ILE A 160 0.19 0.89 12.46
CA ILE A 160 -0.10 -0.03 11.35
C ILE A 160 0.24 -1.46 11.78
N GLN A 161 -0.78 -2.22 12.16
CA GLN A 161 -0.65 -3.61 12.58
C GLN A 161 -1.05 -4.57 11.45
N LEU A 162 -0.39 -4.43 10.30
CA LEU A 162 -0.56 -5.30 9.14
C LEU A 162 0.66 -6.24 9.05
N TYR A 163 0.41 -7.54 9.15
CA TYR A 163 1.45 -8.59 9.21
C TYR A 163 1.27 -9.67 8.15
N ASP A 164 0.16 -9.61 7.43
CA ASP A 164 -0.16 -10.56 6.39
C ASP A 164 0.61 -10.20 5.12
N LYS A 165 0.27 -10.87 4.02
CA LYS A 165 0.97 -10.69 2.76
C LYS A 165 -0.02 -10.62 1.63
N VAL A 166 0.28 -9.74 0.69
CA VAL A 166 -0.22 -9.90 -0.68
C VAL A 166 0.91 -10.54 -1.46
N ASP A 167 0.76 -11.84 -1.71
CA ASP A 167 1.73 -12.61 -2.45
C ASP A 167 1.49 -12.50 -3.95
N ARG A 168 2.51 -12.84 -4.72
CA ARG A 168 2.37 -12.98 -6.17
C ARG A 168 2.57 -14.44 -6.52
N ASP A 169 1.58 -15.03 -7.18
CA ASP A 169 1.71 -16.37 -7.72
C ASP A 169 2.62 -16.32 -8.95
N ASP A 170 3.80 -16.94 -8.84
CA ASP A 170 4.81 -16.95 -9.91
C ASP A 170 4.32 -17.66 -11.18
N LYS A 171 3.30 -18.54 -11.09
CA LYS A 171 2.77 -19.28 -12.25
C LYS A 171 1.84 -18.44 -13.10
N ASP A 172 0.92 -17.73 -12.46
CA ASP A 172 -0.16 -16.99 -13.13
C ASP A 172 0.05 -15.46 -13.10
N ALA A 173 1.17 -15.00 -12.52
CA ALA A 173 1.50 -13.60 -12.27
C ALA A 173 0.39 -12.83 -11.53
N ALA A 174 -0.47 -13.56 -10.82
CA ALA A 174 -1.64 -13.08 -10.11
C ALA A 174 -1.27 -12.59 -8.71
N ASP A 175 -1.90 -11.52 -8.26
CA ASP A 175 -1.78 -11.05 -6.88
C ASP A 175 -2.79 -11.82 -6.03
N VAL A 176 -2.34 -12.36 -4.91
CA VAL A 176 -3.14 -13.24 -4.06
C VAL A 176 -3.03 -12.78 -2.62
N HIS A 177 -4.16 -12.83 -1.91
CA HIS A 177 -4.20 -12.64 -0.48
C HIS A 177 -4.91 -13.81 0.20
N ASP A 178 -4.25 -14.37 1.20
CA ASP A 178 -4.68 -15.51 2.00
C ASP A 178 -5.05 -15.06 3.42
N GLY A 179 -6.25 -14.52 3.59
CA GLY A 179 -6.69 -13.91 4.85
C GLY A 179 -8.11 -14.30 5.24
N TYR A 180 -8.65 -13.61 6.24
CA TYR A 180 -10.04 -13.79 6.66
C TYR A 180 -11.00 -13.32 5.57
N CYS A 181 -12.06 -14.08 5.35
CA CYS A 181 -13.06 -13.79 4.34
C CYS A 181 -14.45 -13.97 4.92
N ILE A 182 -15.30 -12.97 4.69
CA ILE A 182 -16.75 -13.06 4.90
C ILE A 182 -17.37 -13.06 3.52
N GLU A 183 -17.97 -14.19 3.12
CA GLU A 183 -18.47 -14.37 1.75
C GLU A 183 -19.60 -13.37 1.42
N GLN A 184 -20.46 -13.09 2.41
CA GLN A 184 -21.61 -12.20 2.26
C GLN A 184 -21.84 -11.35 3.51
N GLY A 185 -21.52 -10.06 3.43
CA GLY A 185 -21.81 -9.05 4.43
C GLY A 185 -22.62 -7.91 3.85
N ARG A 186 -23.68 -7.49 4.53
CA ARG A 186 -24.51 -6.34 4.14
C ARG A 186 -24.04 -5.07 4.84
N ILE A 187 -23.59 -4.09 4.06
CA ILE A 187 -23.11 -2.80 4.56
C ILE A 187 -24.21 -1.75 4.42
N LYS A 188 -24.39 -0.91 5.45
CA LYS A 188 -25.26 0.28 5.44
C LYS A 188 -24.58 1.48 6.10
N GLY A 189 -24.97 2.70 5.69
CA GLY A 189 -24.59 3.95 6.37
C GLY A 189 -23.25 4.55 5.94
N LEU A 190 -22.60 4.01 4.91
CA LEU A 190 -21.37 4.53 4.31
C LEU A 190 -21.60 5.11 2.90
N ASP A 191 -22.85 5.28 2.50
CA ASP A 191 -23.28 5.72 1.16
C ASP A 191 -23.47 7.24 1.05
N LYS A 192 -23.25 7.99 2.13
CA LYS A 192 -23.41 9.44 2.20
C LYS A 192 -22.22 10.08 2.90
N VAL A 193 -21.76 11.20 2.34
CA VAL A 193 -20.69 12.00 2.95
C VAL A 193 -21.26 12.66 4.20
N ASP A 194 -20.58 12.48 5.33
CA ASP A 194 -20.80 13.32 6.51
C ASP A 194 -20.15 14.69 6.25
N PRO A 195 -20.92 15.78 6.17
CA PRO A 195 -20.37 17.11 5.88
C PRO A 195 -19.53 17.69 7.04
N ILE A 196 -19.56 17.07 8.23
CA ILE A 196 -18.90 17.56 9.45
C ILE A 196 -17.76 16.63 9.89
N GLY A 197 -17.85 15.32 9.60
CA GLY A 197 -16.92 14.29 10.06
C GLY A 197 -15.79 13.95 9.09
N GLU A 198 -14.57 13.75 9.62
CA GLU A 198 -13.44 13.15 8.89
C GLU A 198 -13.60 11.64 8.67
N SER A 199 -14.61 11.02 9.28
CA SER A 199 -14.89 9.59 9.19
C SER A 199 -16.39 9.32 9.05
N GLN A 200 -16.74 8.24 8.34
CA GLN A 200 -18.11 7.78 8.14
C GLN A 200 -18.35 6.54 9.00
N SER A 201 -19.48 6.50 9.70
CA SER A 201 -19.87 5.35 10.52
C SER A 201 -21.02 4.60 9.88
N GLY A 202 -20.90 3.28 9.81
CA GLY A 202 -21.91 2.41 9.24
C GLY A 202 -22.15 1.16 10.07
N THR A 203 -22.93 0.26 9.51
CA THR A 203 -23.16 -1.07 10.08
C THR A 203 -22.90 -2.17 9.06
N LEU A 204 -22.34 -3.27 9.55
CA LEU A 204 -22.16 -4.53 8.86
C LEU A 204 -23.11 -5.55 9.46
N THR A 205 -24.01 -6.09 8.64
CA THR A 205 -24.86 -7.23 9.01
C THR A 205 -24.32 -8.49 8.34
N VAL A 206 -24.10 -9.54 9.11
CA VAL A 206 -23.64 -10.85 8.62
C VAL A 206 -24.49 -11.95 9.24
N GLU A 207 -24.68 -13.03 8.50
CA GLU A 207 -25.44 -14.19 8.93
C GLU A 207 -24.46 -15.27 9.40
N ASP A 208 -24.73 -15.88 10.56
CA ASP A 208 -23.95 -17.02 11.05
C ASP A 208 -24.40 -18.35 10.42
N LEU A 209 -23.73 -19.44 10.80
CA LEU A 209 -24.05 -20.78 10.31
C LEU A 209 -25.43 -21.29 10.73
N GLU A 210 -26.05 -20.68 11.74
CA GLU A 210 -27.41 -21.00 12.23
C GLU A 210 -28.49 -20.14 11.56
N GLY A 211 -28.10 -19.22 10.67
CA GLY A 211 -29.00 -18.30 9.98
C GLY A 211 -29.37 -17.05 10.79
N LYS A 212 -28.66 -16.79 11.89
CA LYS A 212 -28.90 -15.63 12.74
C LYS A 212 -28.06 -14.45 12.27
N ASN A 213 -28.71 -13.30 12.17
CA ASN A 213 -28.05 -12.04 11.80
C ASN A 213 -27.34 -11.40 12.98
N HIS A 214 -26.09 -11.00 12.77
CA HIS A 214 -25.25 -10.25 13.70
C HIS A 214 -24.94 -8.88 13.12
N LEU A 215 -24.99 -7.86 13.96
CA LEU A 215 -24.78 -6.47 13.59
C LEU A 215 -23.49 -5.93 14.22
N PHE A 216 -22.60 -5.43 13.39
CA PHE A 216 -21.33 -4.84 13.79
C PHE A 216 -21.23 -3.38 13.38
N LYS A 217 -20.59 -2.56 14.21
CA LYS A 217 -20.29 -1.17 13.89
C LYS A 217 -18.99 -1.08 13.08
N ILE A 218 -19.05 -0.39 11.95
CA ILE A 218 -17.91 -0.18 11.05
C ILE A 218 -17.63 1.31 10.88
N ILE A 219 -16.37 1.65 10.61
CA ILE A 219 -15.89 3.03 10.46
C ILE A 219 -15.02 3.11 9.20
N ALA A 220 -15.33 4.02 8.30
CA ALA A 220 -14.46 4.39 7.18
C ALA A 220 -13.78 5.73 7.51
N THR A 221 -12.45 5.73 7.62
CA THR A 221 -11.65 6.94 7.90
C THR A 221 -11.32 7.73 6.63
N HIS A 222 -12.24 7.74 5.67
CA HIS A 222 -12.10 8.35 4.36
C HIS A 222 -13.45 8.81 3.84
N GLN A 223 -13.45 9.65 2.80
CA GLN A 223 -14.67 10.20 2.22
C GLN A 223 -15.22 9.38 1.03
N HIS A 224 -14.44 8.41 0.52
CA HIS A 224 -14.92 7.53 -0.55
C HIS A 224 -16.16 6.76 -0.09
N LEU A 225 -17.23 6.83 -0.88
CA LEU A 225 -18.53 6.28 -0.53
C LEU A 225 -18.61 4.79 -0.83
N ILE A 226 -19.24 4.06 0.08
CA ILE A 226 -19.51 2.63 -0.05
C ILE A 226 -21.03 2.48 -0.15
N PRO A 227 -21.58 2.20 -1.34
CA PRO A 227 -23.03 2.07 -1.52
C PRO A 227 -23.63 0.98 -0.62
N GLU A 228 -24.85 1.19 -0.13
CA GLU A 228 -25.57 0.14 0.60
C GLU A 228 -25.71 -1.11 -0.28
N GLY A 229 -25.34 -2.27 0.25
CA GLY A 229 -25.40 -3.51 -0.52
C GLY A 229 -24.81 -4.71 0.20
N SER A 230 -24.85 -5.85 -0.49
CA SER A 230 -24.18 -7.08 -0.06
C SER A 230 -22.87 -7.22 -0.81
N TYR A 231 -21.81 -7.51 -0.06
CA TYR A 231 -20.44 -7.57 -0.55
C TYR A 231 -19.71 -8.76 0.04
N THR A 232 -18.61 -9.12 -0.61
CA THR A 232 -17.60 -10.01 -0.02
C THR A 232 -16.57 -9.14 0.69
N LEU A 233 -16.12 -9.59 1.86
CA LEU A 233 -15.18 -8.84 2.69
C LEU A 233 -13.93 -9.66 2.92
N ILE A 234 -12.77 -9.02 2.79
CA ILE A 234 -11.47 -9.61 3.10
C ILE A 234 -10.88 -8.85 4.29
N GLY A 235 -10.48 -9.55 5.34
CA GLY A 235 -9.92 -8.99 6.56
C GLY A 235 -8.43 -9.26 6.67
N SER A 236 -7.69 -8.31 7.26
CA SER A 236 -6.29 -8.51 7.64
C SER A 236 -6.19 -9.59 8.73
N ASP A 237 -5.02 -10.21 8.94
CA ASP A 237 -4.86 -11.06 10.12
C ASP A 237 -4.93 -10.18 11.40
N PRO A 238 -5.77 -10.50 12.40
CA PRO A 238 -5.75 -9.80 13.67
C PRO A 238 -4.42 -10.07 14.36
N TRP A 239 -3.87 -9.03 14.99
CA TRP A 239 -2.67 -9.17 15.79
C TRP A 239 -2.96 -10.03 17.03
N LEU A 240 -2.64 -11.32 16.96
CA LEU A 240 -2.67 -12.23 18.10
C LEU A 240 -1.23 -12.42 18.61
N GLN A 241 -0.63 -11.40 19.20
CA GLN A 241 0.61 -11.62 19.95
C GLN A 241 0.25 -12.34 21.27
N LYS A 242 0.23 -13.67 21.23
CA LYS A 242 0.02 -14.56 22.39
C LYS A 242 1.07 -14.40 23.51
N SER A 243 2.03 -13.48 23.39
CA SER A 243 3.20 -13.41 24.28
C SER A 243 3.69 -12.01 24.64
N ALA A 244 2.91 -10.95 24.47
CA ALA A 244 3.29 -9.65 25.02
C ALA A 244 2.17 -9.06 25.87
N GLU A 245 2.55 -8.62 27.06
CA GLU A 245 1.70 -7.95 28.06
C GLU A 245 1.24 -6.55 27.62
N SER A 246 1.40 -6.17 26.34
CA SER A 246 0.91 -4.90 25.84
C SER A 246 -0.58 -4.99 25.54
N LYS A 247 -1.37 -4.56 26.54
CA LYS A 247 -2.77 -4.14 26.43
C LYS A 247 -2.91 -2.90 25.53
N ASP A 248 -2.50 -2.99 24.28
CA ASP A 248 -2.71 -1.88 23.35
C ASP A 248 -4.16 -1.91 22.89
N LYS A 249 -4.99 -1.11 23.58
CA LYS A 249 -6.46 -1.02 23.39
C LYS A 249 -6.86 -0.47 22.01
N ASP A 250 -5.89 -0.13 21.17
CA ASP A 250 -6.05 0.48 19.85
C ASP A 250 -5.77 -0.50 18.71
N THR A 251 -5.86 -1.82 18.93
CA THR A 251 -5.70 -2.83 17.86
C THR A 251 -6.70 -2.55 16.73
N LYS A 252 -6.20 -2.13 15.56
CA LYS A 252 -7.06 -1.82 14.41
C LYS A 252 -7.16 -3.04 13.51
N GLN A 253 -8.39 -3.42 13.21
CA GLN A 253 -8.69 -4.46 12.22
C GLN A 253 -9.21 -3.83 10.94
N TYR A 254 -8.52 -4.10 9.83
CA TYR A 254 -8.85 -3.55 8.52
C TYR A 254 -9.59 -4.58 7.68
N TRP A 255 -10.58 -4.09 6.93
CA TRP A 255 -11.39 -4.89 6.03
C TRP A 255 -11.48 -4.20 4.67
N VAL A 256 -11.36 -5.00 3.62
CA VAL A 256 -11.58 -4.59 2.24
C VAL A 256 -12.97 -5.04 1.84
N VAL A 257 -13.80 -4.10 1.37
CA VAL A 257 -15.08 -4.41 0.75
C VAL A 257 -14.89 -4.57 -0.75
N GLY A 258 -15.51 -5.59 -1.32
CA GLY A 258 -15.44 -5.84 -2.76
C GLY A 258 -16.49 -6.83 -3.24
N LYS A 259 -16.35 -7.24 -4.50
CA LYS A 259 -17.24 -8.21 -5.15
C LYS A 259 -16.43 -9.34 -5.74
N LEU A 260 -16.99 -10.55 -5.65
CA LEU A 260 -16.45 -11.69 -6.37
C LEU A 260 -16.89 -11.64 -7.83
N VAL A 261 -15.92 -11.62 -8.75
CA VAL A 261 -16.18 -11.67 -10.19
C VAL A 261 -16.30 -13.14 -10.60
N GLN A 262 -17.54 -13.56 -10.90
CA GLN A 262 -17.79 -14.90 -11.42
C GLN A 262 -17.60 -14.95 -12.94
N ASN A 263 -16.63 -15.74 -13.39
CA ASN A 263 -16.53 -16.09 -14.82
C ASN A 263 -17.62 -17.12 -15.18
N SER A 264 -18.54 -16.72 -16.05
CA SER A 264 -19.80 -17.40 -16.40
C SER A 264 -19.66 -18.75 -17.14
N LYS A 265 -18.49 -19.41 -17.12
CA LYS A 265 -18.23 -20.61 -17.95
C LYS A 265 -17.77 -21.86 -17.21
N LYS A 266 -17.43 -21.79 -15.92
CA LYS A 266 -17.14 -22.94 -15.06
C LYS A 266 -17.38 -22.54 -13.61
N ARG A 267 -17.92 -23.45 -12.78
CA ARG A 267 -17.89 -23.27 -11.31
C ARG A 267 -16.42 -23.11 -10.91
N PRO A 268 -15.97 -21.94 -10.43
CA PRO A 268 -14.59 -21.78 -10.00
C PRO A 268 -14.34 -22.73 -8.83
N ARG A 269 -13.14 -23.32 -8.77
CA ARG A 269 -12.68 -23.96 -7.52
C ARG A 269 -12.61 -22.88 -6.45
N LYS A 270 -12.77 -23.25 -5.17
CA LYS A 270 -12.67 -22.30 -4.03
C LYS A 270 -11.36 -21.49 -4.05
N SER A 271 -10.32 -21.98 -4.75
CA SER A 271 -9.01 -21.35 -4.97
C SER A 271 -8.94 -20.27 -6.04
N ASP A 272 -9.98 -20.07 -6.86
CA ASP A 272 -9.95 -19.20 -8.05
C ASP A 272 -10.89 -17.98 -7.91
N GLN A 273 -11.20 -17.60 -6.67
CA GLN A 273 -12.09 -16.49 -6.37
C GLN A 273 -11.41 -15.17 -6.75
N ARG A 274 -11.93 -14.49 -7.78
CA ARG A 274 -11.43 -13.19 -8.22
C ARG A 274 -12.16 -12.10 -7.47
N PHE A 275 -11.42 -11.31 -6.70
CA PHE A 275 -11.94 -10.27 -5.84
C PHE A 275 -11.64 -8.89 -6.41
N GLU A 276 -12.69 -8.17 -6.77
CA GLU A 276 -12.64 -6.78 -7.19
C GLU A 276 -12.87 -5.87 -5.99
N LYS A 277 -11.83 -5.13 -5.61
CA LYS A 277 -11.89 -4.17 -4.50
C LYS A 277 -12.82 -3.01 -4.86
N LEU A 278 -13.64 -2.62 -3.89
CA LEU A 278 -14.45 -1.41 -3.93
C LEU A 278 -13.89 -0.34 -2.99
N SER A 279 -13.62 -0.69 -1.73
CA SER A 279 -13.15 0.24 -0.70
C SER A 279 -12.61 -0.50 0.51
N VAL A 280 -12.25 0.23 1.57
CA VAL A 280 -11.81 -0.32 2.86
C VAL A 280 -12.64 0.26 4.02
N PHE A 281 -12.63 -0.40 5.17
CA PHE A 281 -13.15 0.13 6.44
C PHE A 281 -12.49 -0.57 7.64
N GLN A 282 -12.77 -0.08 8.84
CA GLN A 282 -12.31 -0.63 10.11
C GLN A 282 -13.48 -1.10 10.97
N LEU A 283 -13.25 -2.11 11.80
CA LEU A 283 -14.17 -2.48 12.87
C LEU A 283 -13.98 -1.56 14.08
N ALA A 284 -15.07 -1.09 14.68
CA ALA A 284 -15.01 -0.16 15.82
C ALA A 284 -14.53 -0.81 17.14
N ASP A 285 -14.68 -2.13 17.28
CA ASP A 285 -14.29 -2.93 18.45
C ASP A 285 -13.62 -4.22 17.95
N ALA A 286 -12.43 -4.06 17.37
CA ALA A 286 -11.75 -5.11 16.62
C ALA A 286 -11.52 -6.38 17.44
N GLU A 287 -11.00 -6.27 18.66
CA GLU A 287 -10.67 -7.41 19.52
C GLU A 287 -11.91 -8.27 19.80
N ARG A 288 -12.99 -7.65 20.26
CA ARG A 288 -14.24 -8.36 20.58
C ARG A 288 -14.91 -8.92 19.33
N VAL A 289 -14.96 -8.14 18.25
CA VAL A 289 -15.67 -8.54 17.04
C VAL A 289 -14.94 -9.70 16.34
N MET A 290 -13.60 -9.67 16.29
CA MET A 290 -12.83 -10.77 15.69
C MET A 290 -13.03 -12.09 16.45
N GLY A 291 -13.00 -12.06 17.79
CA GLY A 291 -13.31 -13.25 18.59
C GLY A 291 -14.70 -13.81 18.29
N LEU A 292 -15.70 -12.95 18.15
CA LEU A 292 -17.07 -13.37 17.82
C LEU A 292 -17.18 -13.92 16.39
N LEU A 293 -16.51 -13.31 15.41
CA LEU A 293 -16.51 -13.79 14.02
C LEU A 293 -15.89 -15.18 13.90
N ASP A 294 -14.84 -15.45 14.67
CA ASP A 294 -14.17 -16.76 14.76
C ASP A 294 -15.05 -17.79 15.46
N GLU A 295 -15.62 -17.46 16.62
CA GLU A 295 -16.52 -18.35 17.39
C GLU A 295 -17.76 -18.76 16.61
N LEU A 296 -18.33 -17.83 15.84
CA LEU A 296 -19.52 -18.06 15.02
C LEU A 296 -19.22 -18.68 13.65
N GLY A 297 -17.94 -18.85 13.30
CA GLY A 297 -17.52 -19.40 12.01
C GLY A 297 -17.89 -18.53 10.80
N ILE A 298 -18.14 -17.24 11.03
CA ILE A 298 -18.56 -16.27 10.00
C ILE A 298 -17.36 -15.88 9.12
N ALA A 299 -16.22 -15.61 9.75
CA ALA A 299 -14.99 -15.28 9.04
C ALA A 299 -14.16 -16.56 8.86
N GLN A 300 -13.83 -16.91 7.61
CA GLN A 300 -13.06 -18.11 7.30
C GLN A 300 -11.83 -17.73 6.47
N ARG A 301 -10.72 -18.43 6.67
CA ARG A 301 -9.55 -18.22 5.80
C ARG A 301 -9.88 -18.62 4.36
N SER A 302 -9.65 -17.71 3.42
CA SER A 302 -9.85 -17.94 1.99
C SER A 302 -8.73 -17.34 1.17
N ARG A 303 -8.40 -18.01 0.06
CA ARG A 303 -7.44 -17.57 -0.94
C ARG A 303 -8.15 -16.76 -2.00
N ASN A 304 -7.85 -15.46 -2.08
CA ASN A 304 -8.49 -14.54 -3.02
C ASN A 304 -7.47 -14.00 -4.04
N ILE A 305 -7.81 -14.10 -5.32
CA ILE A 305 -7.06 -13.49 -6.42
C ILE A 305 -7.53 -12.04 -6.57
N LEU A 306 -6.65 -11.08 -6.35
CA LEU A 306 -6.96 -9.66 -6.40
C LEU A 306 -6.91 -9.15 -7.84
N ILE A 307 -7.96 -8.43 -8.26
CA ILE A 307 -8.09 -7.83 -9.61
C ILE A 307 -8.39 -6.34 -9.56
#